data_AF-A0A1C6RDP7-F1
#
_entry.id   AF-A0A1C6RDP7-F1
#
_cell.length_a   1.000
_cell.length_b   1.000
_cell.length_c   1.000
_cell.angle_alpha   90.00
_cell.angle_beta   90.00
_cell.angle_gamma   90.00
#
_symmetry.space_group_name_H-M   'P 1'
#
loop_
_entity.id
_entity.type
_entity.pdbx_description
1 polymer ?
#
loop_
_entity_poly.entity_id
_entity_poly.type
_entity_poly.pdbx_seq_one_letter_code
_entity_poly.pdbx_strand_id
1 'polypeptide(L)'
;MIGASINAVIRDRIRDLRDRSGMGRDELAERARQYGAPESFTANVVGFLERGRRGLTLEELLALAGALEVTPLELLGDQAAVLVGEGQVEAPVCPSCGGEAGQLEKTVRADVDQLGELGPLEETLTKTAVRLAAEIDRLSGEGIKELPKLTRELRSAVEQILNGRRAVDPDDEEDDLDDLGTPD
;
A
#
# COMPACT_ATOMS: atom_id res chain seq x y z
N MET A 1 1.03 -21.20 -30.30
CA MET A 1 -0.09 -20.62 -29.51
C MET A 1 0.17 -19.13 -29.39
N ILE A 2 -0.69 -18.27 -29.92
CA ILE A 2 -0.57 -16.83 -29.70
C ILE A 2 -0.92 -16.63 -28.23
N GLY A 3 0.06 -16.33 -27.38
CA GLY A 3 -0.18 -16.07 -25.97
C GLY A 3 -1.21 -14.97 -25.84
N ALA A 4 -2.24 -15.18 -25.02
CA ALA A 4 -3.21 -14.13 -24.73
C ALA A 4 -2.46 -12.89 -24.24
N SER A 5 -2.83 -11.70 -24.71
CA SER A 5 -2.18 -10.48 -24.25
C SER A 5 -2.34 -10.36 -22.74
N ILE A 6 -1.34 -9.82 -22.04
CA ILE A 6 -1.36 -9.66 -20.57
C ILE A 6 -2.66 -8.97 -20.11
N ASN A 7 -3.14 -7.99 -20.87
CA ASN A 7 -4.41 -7.30 -20.60
C ASN A 7 -5.66 -8.20 -20.70
N ALA A 8 -5.64 -9.24 -21.54
CA ALA A 8 -6.70 -10.24 -21.61
C ALA A 8 -6.64 -11.21 -20.42
N VAL A 9 -5.43 -11.61 -19.99
CA VAL A 9 -5.27 -12.43 -18.78
C VAL A 9 -5.78 -11.69 -17.55
N ILE A 10 -5.36 -10.44 -17.37
CA ILE A 10 -5.76 -9.61 -16.22
C ILE A 10 -7.28 -9.43 -16.15
N ARG A 11 -7.95 -9.11 -17.27
CA ARG A 11 -9.39 -8.87 -17.25
C ARG A 11 -10.20 -10.13 -16.96
N ASP A 12 -9.78 -11.27 -17.52
CA ASP A 12 -10.47 -12.54 -17.30
C ASP A 12 -10.31 -12.94 -15.84
N ARG A 13 -9.11 -12.73 -15.28
CA ARG A 13 -8.83 -12.94 -13.87
C ARG A 13 -9.66 -12.04 -12.94
N ILE A 14 -9.80 -10.75 -13.26
CA ILE A 14 -10.66 -9.80 -12.53
C ILE A 14 -12.11 -10.27 -12.56
N ARG A 15 -12.62 -10.66 -13.74
CA ARG A 15 -14.00 -11.15 -13.87
C ARG A 15 -14.21 -12.40 -13.03
N ASP A 16 -13.31 -13.38 -13.12
CA ASP A 16 -13.41 -14.65 -12.39
C ASP A 16 -13.36 -14.46 -10.87
N LEU A 17 -12.49 -13.56 -10.38
CA LEU A 17 -12.43 -13.22 -8.95
C LEU A 17 -13.72 -12.52 -8.50
N ARG A 18 -14.19 -11.54 -9.26
CA ARG A 18 -15.44 -10.83 -8.96
C ARG A 18 -16.64 -11.79 -8.90
N ASP A 19 -16.77 -12.66 -9.89
CA ASP A 19 -17.88 -13.62 -9.99
C ASP A 19 -17.81 -14.67 -8.87
N ARG A 20 -16.62 -15.17 -8.50
CA ARG A 20 -16.45 -16.09 -7.35
C ARG A 20 -16.80 -15.46 -6.02
N SER A 21 -16.54 -14.17 -5.85
CA SER A 21 -16.89 -13.42 -4.65
C SER A 21 -18.35 -12.96 -4.62
N GLY A 22 -19.16 -13.30 -5.65
CA GLY A 22 -20.56 -12.88 -5.76
C GLY A 22 -20.74 -11.36 -5.94
N MET A 23 -19.69 -10.65 -6.31
CA MET A 23 -19.63 -9.19 -6.28
C MET A 23 -20.19 -8.58 -7.57
N GLY A 24 -21.03 -7.56 -7.43
CA GLY A 24 -21.49 -6.76 -8.57
C GLY A 24 -20.40 -5.85 -9.13
N ARG A 25 -20.55 -5.36 -10.37
CA ARG A 25 -19.61 -4.38 -10.95
C ARG A 25 -19.63 -3.04 -10.19
N ASP A 26 -20.81 -2.63 -9.72
CA ASP A 26 -20.97 -1.43 -8.88
C ASP A 26 -20.24 -1.57 -7.55
N GLU A 27 -20.36 -2.73 -6.92
CA GLU A 27 -19.66 -3.00 -5.66
C GLU A 27 -18.14 -3.06 -5.85
N LEU A 28 -17.66 -3.70 -6.92
CA LEU A 28 -16.23 -3.73 -7.23
C LEU A 28 -15.68 -2.32 -7.48
N ALA A 29 -16.42 -1.49 -8.22
CA ALA A 29 -16.02 -0.11 -8.47
C ALA A 29 -15.97 0.73 -7.19
N GLU A 30 -16.95 0.56 -6.31
CA GLU A 30 -17.00 1.23 -5.00
C GLU A 30 -15.81 0.82 -4.12
N ARG A 31 -15.55 -0.49 -3.99
CA ARG A 31 -14.39 -0.98 -3.25
C ARG A 31 -13.08 -0.48 -3.85
N ALA A 32 -12.92 -0.53 -5.17
CA ALA A 32 -11.70 -0.05 -5.82
C ALA A 32 -11.43 1.43 -5.50
N ARG A 33 -12.46 2.29 -5.42
CA ARG A 33 -12.29 3.69 -4.99
C ARG A 33 -11.80 3.81 -3.55
N GLN A 34 -12.25 2.94 -2.65
CA GLN A 34 -11.74 2.89 -1.26
C GLN A 34 -10.26 2.51 -1.20
N TYR A 35 -9.74 1.83 -2.22
CA TYR A 35 -8.32 1.49 -2.41
C TYR A 35 -7.56 2.45 -3.35
N GLY A 36 -8.13 3.63 -3.63
CA GLY A 36 -7.42 4.70 -4.35
C GLY A 36 -7.67 4.76 -5.85
N ALA A 37 -8.61 3.99 -6.41
CA ALA A 37 -9.07 4.23 -7.78
C ALA A 37 -9.71 5.62 -7.90
N PRO A 38 -9.57 6.31 -9.05
CA PRO A 38 -10.15 7.64 -9.24
C PRO A 38 -11.67 7.60 -9.13
N GLU A 39 -12.32 8.72 -8.78
CA GLU A 39 -13.78 8.82 -8.68
C GLU A 39 -14.50 8.41 -9.98
N SER A 40 -13.85 8.62 -11.13
CA SER A 40 -14.35 8.22 -12.45
C SER A 40 -14.38 6.70 -12.68
N PHE A 41 -13.79 5.91 -11.77
CA PHE A 41 -13.78 4.45 -11.83
C PHE A 41 -15.14 3.89 -11.41
N THR A 42 -16.06 3.76 -12.36
CA THR A 42 -17.46 3.34 -12.16
C THR A 42 -17.73 1.90 -12.62
N ALA A 43 -18.92 1.34 -12.34
CA ALA A 43 -19.30 0.03 -12.85
C ALA A 43 -19.28 -0.10 -14.37
N ASN A 44 -19.57 0.99 -15.07
CA ASN A 44 -19.43 1.05 -16.53
C ASN A 44 -17.97 0.91 -16.95
N VAL A 45 -17.04 1.55 -16.24
CA VAL A 45 -15.61 1.39 -16.45
C VAL A 45 -15.19 -0.05 -16.23
N VAL A 46 -15.59 -0.66 -15.11
CA VAL A 46 -15.35 -2.10 -14.83
C VAL A 46 -15.89 -2.96 -15.97
N GLY A 47 -17.11 -2.71 -16.42
CA GLY A 47 -17.72 -3.44 -17.53
C GLY A 47 -17.02 -3.23 -18.88
N PHE A 48 -16.43 -2.07 -19.15
CA PHE A 48 -15.60 -1.84 -20.33
C PHE A 48 -14.25 -2.55 -20.24
N LEU A 49 -13.65 -2.59 -19.05
CA LEU A 49 -12.40 -3.29 -18.75
C LEU A 49 -12.56 -4.80 -18.96
N GLU A 50 -13.60 -5.40 -18.36
CA GLU A 50 -13.89 -6.83 -18.49
C GLU A 50 -14.22 -7.25 -19.94
N ARG A 51 -14.85 -6.37 -20.73
CA ARG A 51 -15.12 -6.62 -22.16
C ARG A 51 -13.94 -6.26 -23.06
N GLY A 52 -12.89 -5.69 -22.48
CA GLY A 52 -11.70 -5.35 -23.22
C GLY A 52 -11.74 -4.12 -24.09
N ARG A 53 -12.74 -3.28 -23.90
CA ARG A 53 -12.89 -2.02 -24.63
C ARG A 53 -11.98 -0.92 -24.07
N ARG A 54 -11.37 -1.16 -22.92
CA ARG A 54 -10.48 -0.24 -22.23
C ARG A 54 -9.35 -1.02 -21.54
N GLY A 55 -8.15 -0.45 -21.52
CA GLY A 55 -7.05 -0.91 -20.68
C GLY A 55 -7.18 -0.42 -19.23
N LEU A 56 -6.25 -0.86 -18.40
CA LEU A 56 -6.11 -0.43 -17.01
C LEU A 56 -4.84 0.42 -16.84
N THR A 57 -4.88 1.37 -15.91
CA THR A 57 -3.65 2.00 -15.39
C THR A 57 -3.05 1.15 -14.26
N LEU A 58 -1.80 1.43 -13.88
CA LEU A 58 -1.17 0.76 -12.74
C LEU A 58 -1.92 1.04 -11.43
N GLU A 59 -2.36 2.28 -11.21
CA GLU A 59 -3.15 2.67 -10.03
C GLU A 59 -4.46 1.88 -9.95
N GLU A 60 -5.16 1.74 -11.09
CA GLU A 60 -6.39 0.94 -11.17
C GLU A 60 -6.12 -0.54 -10.91
N LEU A 61 -4.97 -1.08 -11.35
CA LEU A 61 -4.56 -2.45 -11.03
C LEU A 61 -4.40 -2.65 -9.53
N LEU A 62 -3.66 -1.75 -8.87
CA LEU A 62 -3.40 -1.81 -7.43
C LEU A 62 -4.69 -1.70 -6.62
N ALA A 63 -5.57 -0.76 -7.01
CA ALA A 63 -6.87 -0.57 -6.39
C ALA A 63 -7.80 -1.79 -6.56
N LEU A 64 -7.80 -2.40 -7.74
CA LEU A 64 -8.56 -3.62 -8.01
C LEU A 64 -8.02 -4.83 -7.24
N ALA A 65 -6.70 -4.94 -7.11
CA ALA A 65 -6.07 -5.98 -6.30
C ALA A 65 -6.52 -5.87 -4.83
N GLY A 66 -6.46 -4.66 -4.26
CA GLY A 66 -6.99 -4.40 -2.91
C GLY A 66 -8.48 -4.70 -2.77
N ALA A 67 -9.29 -4.27 -3.74
CA ALA A 67 -10.74 -4.49 -3.73
C ALA A 67 -11.16 -5.96 -3.83
N LEU A 68 -10.34 -6.78 -4.49
CA LEU A 68 -10.52 -8.22 -4.67
C LEU A 68 -9.77 -9.05 -3.62
N GLU A 69 -9.08 -8.39 -2.68
CA GLU A 69 -8.30 -9.02 -1.61
C GLU A 69 -7.23 -10.00 -2.15
N VAL A 70 -6.59 -9.61 -3.26
CA VAL A 70 -5.48 -10.34 -3.89
C VAL A 70 -4.28 -9.43 -4.11
N THR A 71 -3.13 -10.01 -4.41
CA THR A 71 -1.95 -9.25 -4.85
C THR A 71 -2.05 -8.87 -6.33
N PRO A 72 -1.35 -7.80 -6.77
CA PRO A 72 -1.26 -7.47 -8.19
C PRO A 72 -0.67 -8.59 -9.04
N LEU A 73 0.24 -9.40 -8.48
CA LEU A 73 0.82 -10.56 -9.16
C LEU A 73 -0.21 -11.66 -9.42
N GLU A 74 -1.13 -11.90 -8.49
CA GLU A 74 -2.22 -12.87 -8.67
C GLU A 74 -3.24 -12.46 -9.75
N LEU A 75 -3.31 -11.17 -10.09
CA LEU A 75 -4.08 -10.69 -11.24
C LEU A 75 -3.39 -10.98 -12.58
N LEU A 76 -2.06 -11.12 -12.58
CA LEU A 76 -1.28 -11.43 -13.78
C LEU A 76 -1.28 -12.93 -14.13
N GLY A 77 -1.64 -13.80 -13.18
CA GLY A 77 -1.63 -15.25 -13.38
C GLY A 77 -0.26 -15.76 -13.81
N ASP A 78 -0.22 -16.71 -14.74
CA ASP A 78 1.02 -17.34 -15.23
C ASP A 78 2.00 -16.34 -15.88
N GLN A 79 1.50 -15.17 -16.32
CA GLN A 79 2.35 -14.10 -16.88
C GLN A 79 3.19 -13.41 -15.80
N ALA A 80 2.86 -13.57 -14.52
CA ALA A 80 3.68 -13.05 -13.42
C ALA A 80 5.11 -13.61 -13.46
N ALA A 81 5.30 -14.85 -13.94
CA ALA A 81 6.61 -15.49 -14.05
C ALA A 81 7.61 -14.69 -14.90
N VAL A 82 7.13 -13.90 -15.87
CA VAL A 82 7.98 -13.02 -16.70
C VAL A 82 8.55 -11.86 -15.89
N LEU A 83 7.81 -11.36 -14.89
CA LEU A 83 8.23 -10.23 -14.05
C LEU A 83 9.08 -10.67 -12.85
N VAL A 84 8.91 -11.91 -12.39
CA VAL A 84 9.56 -12.40 -11.17
C VAL A 84 10.81 -13.26 -11.46
N GLY A 85 11.06 -13.62 -12.72
CA GLY A 85 12.13 -14.54 -13.10
C GLY A 85 11.77 -16.00 -12.75
N GLU A 86 12.66 -16.97 -13.03
CA GLU A 86 12.42 -18.41 -12.77
C GLU A 86 12.20 -18.78 -11.28
N GLY A 87 12.18 -17.79 -10.38
CA GLY A 87 11.88 -17.97 -8.97
C GLY A 87 10.37 -18.05 -8.73
N GLN A 88 9.94 -19.07 -7.97
CA GLN A 88 8.58 -19.17 -7.49
C GLN A 88 8.18 -17.85 -6.80
N VAL A 89 7.06 -17.27 -7.26
CA VAL A 89 6.42 -16.15 -6.58
C VAL A 89 5.85 -16.68 -5.28
N GLU A 90 6.63 -16.64 -4.20
CA GLU A 90 6.02 -16.57 -2.88
C GLU A 90 5.32 -15.22 -2.83
N ALA A 91 3.99 -15.24 -2.96
CA ALA A 91 3.19 -14.06 -2.68
C ALA A 91 3.64 -13.53 -1.32
N PRO A 92 3.98 -12.24 -1.18
CA PRO A 92 4.32 -11.69 0.12
C PRO A 92 3.17 -12.01 1.05
N VAL A 93 3.45 -12.82 2.08
CA VAL A 93 2.46 -13.22 3.06
C VAL A 93 1.96 -11.93 3.69
N CYS A 94 0.73 -11.57 3.36
CA CYS A 94 0.03 -10.47 3.99
C CYS A 94 0.12 -10.70 5.51
N PRO A 95 0.82 -9.85 6.27
CA PRO A 95 1.03 -10.06 7.71
C PRO A 95 -0.28 -10.13 8.48
N SER A 96 -1.33 -9.47 7.97
CA SER A 96 -2.68 -9.50 8.53
C SER A 96 -3.53 -10.71 8.12
N CYS A 97 -3.07 -11.54 7.18
CA CYS A 97 -3.84 -12.65 6.63
C CYS A 97 -3.38 -14.03 7.17
N GLY A 98 -2.24 -14.08 7.88
CA GLY A 98 -1.72 -15.31 8.49
C GLY A 98 -0.50 -15.12 9.39
N GLY A 99 -0.14 -13.89 9.77
CA GLY A 99 0.95 -13.65 10.71
C GLY A 99 0.59 -14.07 12.13
N GLU A 100 1.56 -14.59 12.87
CA GLU A 100 1.39 -14.78 14.31
C GLU A 100 1.12 -13.41 14.97
N ALA A 101 0.14 -13.34 15.87
CA ALA A 101 -0.12 -12.12 16.64
C ALA A 101 1.18 -11.58 17.25
N GLY A 102 1.47 -10.30 17.01
CA GLY A 102 2.71 -9.64 17.45
C GLY A 102 3.77 -9.49 16.35
N GLN A 103 3.49 -9.87 15.10
CA GLN A 103 4.44 -9.72 14.00
C GLN A 103 4.62 -8.26 13.55
N LEU A 104 3.55 -7.46 13.52
CA LEU A 104 3.65 -6.05 13.10
C LEU A 104 4.42 -5.21 14.11
N GLU A 105 4.18 -5.38 15.41
CA GLU A 105 4.95 -4.72 16.47
C GLU A 105 6.44 -5.06 16.35
N LYS A 106 6.78 -6.34 16.15
CA LYS A 106 8.17 -6.79 16.00
C LYS A 106 8.84 -6.12 14.81
N THR A 107 8.16 -6.07 13.66
CA THR A 107 8.69 -5.41 12.46
C THR A 107 8.89 -3.92 12.69
N VAL A 108 7.88 -3.21 13.23
CA VAL A 108 7.99 -1.78 13.52
C VAL A 108 9.13 -1.48 14.48
N ARG A 109 9.33 -2.32 15.50
CA ARG A 109 10.45 -2.18 16.44
C ARG A 109 11.80 -2.38 15.75
N ALA A 110 11.93 -3.42 14.91
CA ALA A 110 13.15 -3.67 14.16
C ALA A 110 13.47 -2.55 13.15
N ASP A 111 12.47 -1.96 12.52
CA ASP A 111 12.64 -0.83 11.61
C ASP A 111 13.05 0.44 12.36
N VAL A 112 12.46 0.69 13.53
CA VAL A 112 12.85 1.79 14.42
C VAL A 112 14.29 1.64 14.90
N ASP A 113 14.71 0.44 15.30
CA ASP A 113 16.07 0.19 15.77
C ASP A 113 17.12 0.48 14.67
N GLN A 114 16.75 0.35 13.39
CA GLN A 114 17.59 0.72 12.25
C GLN A 114 17.68 2.24 12.02
N LEU A 115 16.82 3.05 12.66
CA LEU A 115 16.84 4.51 12.49
C LEU A 115 17.97 5.20 13.27
N GLY A 116 18.61 4.52 14.23
CA GLY A 116 19.70 5.07 15.04
C GLY A 116 19.22 5.96 16.19
N GLU A 117 20.04 6.94 16.61
CA GLU A 117 19.67 7.84 17.70
C GLU A 117 18.48 8.72 17.33
N LEU A 118 17.51 8.81 18.23
CA LEU A 118 16.26 9.52 18.04
C LEU A 118 16.23 10.77 18.94
N GLY A 119 15.66 11.86 18.42
CA GLY A 119 15.33 13.02 19.25
C GLY A 119 14.16 12.73 20.21
N PRO A 120 13.92 13.61 21.21
CA PRO A 120 12.87 13.39 22.22
C PRO A 120 11.45 13.26 21.67
N LEU A 121 11.17 13.93 20.54
CA LEU A 121 9.87 13.87 19.87
C LEU A 121 9.72 12.55 19.09
N GLU A 122 10.76 12.16 18.36
CA GLU A 122 10.84 10.91 17.60
C GLU A 122 10.75 9.70 18.52
N GLU A 123 11.33 9.75 19.72
CA GLU A 123 11.16 8.70 20.73
C GLU A 123 9.68 8.55 21.16
N THR A 124 8.97 9.66 21.32
CA THR A 124 7.57 9.66 21.75
C THR A 124 6.67 9.11 20.63
N LEU A 125 6.94 9.53 19.39
CA LEU A 125 6.25 9.03 18.20
C LEU A 125 6.55 7.54 17.96
N THR A 126 7.78 7.11 18.20
CA THR A 126 8.19 5.70 18.14
C THR A 126 7.40 4.84 19.12
N LYS A 127 7.29 5.28 20.39
CA LYS A 127 6.47 4.59 21.40
C LYS A 127 5.01 4.50 20.98
N THR A 128 4.51 5.53 20.30
CA THR A 128 3.14 5.58 19.78
C THR A 128 2.96 4.61 18.61
N ALA A 129 3.89 4.59 17.65
CA ALA A 129 3.88 3.68 16.51
C ALA A 129 3.95 2.21 16.94
N VAL A 130 4.85 1.87 17.86
CA VAL A 130 4.96 0.50 18.43
C VAL A 130 3.66 0.10 19.13
N ARG A 131 3.04 1.01 19.89
CA ARG A 131 1.77 0.72 20.56
C ARG A 131 0.62 0.48 19.59
N LEU A 132 0.50 1.29 18.53
CA LEU A 132 -0.52 1.12 17.49
C LEU A 132 -0.32 -0.18 16.72
N ALA A 133 0.92 -0.54 16.39
CA ALA A 133 1.26 -1.81 15.78
C ALA A 133 0.83 -3.02 16.65
N ALA A 134 1.12 -2.97 17.95
CA ALA A 134 0.69 -4.00 18.91
C ALA A 134 -0.83 -4.08 19.08
N GLU A 135 -1.56 -2.98 18.87
CA GLU A 135 -3.02 -2.95 18.90
C GLU A 135 -3.61 -3.58 17.65
N ILE A 136 -3.05 -3.27 16.48
CA ILE A 136 -3.39 -3.91 15.20
C ILE A 136 -3.14 -5.43 15.26
N ASP A 137 -2.01 -5.86 15.80
CA ASP A 137 -1.67 -7.28 15.97
C ASP A 137 -2.67 -8.08 16.81
N ARG A 138 -3.40 -7.40 17.71
CA ARG A 138 -4.38 -8.03 18.61
C ARG A 138 -5.81 -7.96 18.08
N LEU A 139 -6.04 -7.25 16.98
CA LEU A 139 -7.38 -7.14 16.41
C LEU A 139 -7.89 -8.50 15.95
N SER A 140 -9.10 -8.83 16.40
CA SER A 140 -9.82 -10.02 15.97
C SER A 140 -11.32 -9.76 16.03
N GLY A 141 -12.09 -10.54 15.28
CA GLY A 141 -13.56 -10.44 15.25
C GLY A 141 -14.05 -9.03 14.89
N GLU A 142 -14.94 -8.48 15.72
CA GLU A 142 -15.54 -7.16 15.45
C GLU A 142 -14.55 -5.98 15.53
N GLY A 143 -13.40 -6.16 16.18
CA GLY A 143 -12.34 -5.16 16.27
C GLY A 143 -11.66 -4.86 14.93
N ILE A 144 -11.79 -5.74 13.93
CA ILE A 144 -11.24 -5.53 12.58
C ILE A 144 -11.81 -4.28 11.92
N LYS A 145 -13.01 -3.83 12.32
CA LYS A 145 -13.62 -2.58 11.82
C LYS A 145 -12.80 -1.33 12.15
N GLU A 146 -11.99 -1.36 13.21
CA GLU A 146 -11.11 -0.26 13.60
C GLU A 146 -9.76 -0.27 12.85
N LEU A 147 -9.44 -1.35 12.12
CA LEU A 147 -8.19 -1.51 11.39
C LEU A 147 -7.88 -0.34 10.44
N PRO A 148 -8.84 0.19 9.65
CA PRO A 148 -8.57 1.32 8.75
C PRO A 148 -8.20 2.61 9.50
N LYS A 149 -8.72 2.80 10.71
CA LYS A 149 -8.43 3.96 11.55
C LYS A 149 -7.05 3.82 12.19
N LEU A 150 -6.78 2.69 12.84
CA LEU A 150 -5.48 2.42 13.48
C LEU A 150 -4.33 2.41 12.47
N THR A 151 -4.56 1.91 11.25
CA THR A 151 -3.57 1.96 10.16
C THR A 151 -3.27 3.40 9.73
N ARG A 152 -4.28 4.27 9.68
CA ARG A 152 -4.08 5.70 9.37
C ARG A 152 -3.28 6.39 10.47
N GLU A 153 -3.59 6.11 11.73
CA GLU A 153 -2.86 6.67 12.87
C GLU A 153 -1.40 6.18 12.89
N LEU A 154 -1.15 4.90 12.61
CA LEU A 154 0.21 4.36 12.51
C LEU A 154 1.00 5.02 11.39
N ARG A 155 0.41 5.17 10.20
CA ARG A 155 1.04 5.85 9.06
C ARG A 155 1.41 7.29 9.39
N SER A 156 0.51 8.02 10.05
CA SER A 156 0.75 9.40 10.46
C SER A 156 1.90 9.51 11.47
N ALA A 157 1.97 8.60 12.45
CA ALA A 157 3.08 8.58 13.41
C ALA A 157 4.42 8.28 12.73
N VAL A 158 4.47 7.30 11.83
CA VAL A 158 5.68 6.95 11.07
C VAL A 158 6.12 8.09 10.15
N GLU A 159 5.18 8.74 9.45
CA GLU A 159 5.48 9.89 8.60
C GLU A 159 6.09 11.06 9.40
N GLN A 160 5.58 11.34 10.60
CA GLN A 160 6.15 12.36 11.48
C GLN A 160 7.57 12.02 11.95
N ILE A 161 7.85 10.74 12.26
CA ILE A 161 9.22 10.29 12.61
C ILE A 161 10.16 10.52 11.42
N LEU A 162 9.76 10.16 10.21
CA LEU A 162 10.58 10.31 9.01
C LEU A 162 10.79 11.78 8.62
N ASN A 163 9.78 12.63 8.79
CA ASN A 163 9.86 14.05 8.48
C ASN A 163 10.73 14.81 9.50
N GLY A 164 10.67 14.43 10.80
CA GLY A 164 11.58 14.97 11.82
C GLY A 164 13.06 14.77 11.46
N ARG A 165 13.39 13.65 10.80
CA ARG A 165 14.76 13.38 10.31
C ARG A 165 15.17 14.23 9.11
N ARG A 166 14.27 14.48 8.15
CA ARG A 166 14.58 15.33 6.98
C ARG A 166 14.83 16.79 7.37
N ALA A 167 14.24 17.26 8.47
CA ALA A 167 14.46 18.62 8.96
C ALA A 167 15.82 18.81 9.66
N VAL A 168 16.58 17.73 9.88
CA VAL A 168 17.93 17.74 10.51
C VAL A 168 19.00 17.33 9.48
N ASP A 169 18.67 17.33 8.19
CA ASP A 169 19.66 17.13 7.12
C ASP A 169 20.61 18.36 7.09
N PRO A 170 21.93 18.19 7.24
CA PRO A 170 22.90 19.29 7.39
C PRO A 170 23.13 20.13 6.12
N ASP A 171 22.40 19.88 5.04
CA ASP A 171 22.48 20.68 3.80
C ASP A 171 21.60 21.95 3.84
N ASP A 172 20.80 22.17 4.90
CA ASP A 172 20.00 23.39 5.12
C ASP A 172 20.68 24.40 6.09
N GLU A 173 22.01 24.34 6.24
CA GLU A 173 22.81 25.37 6.94
C GLU A 173 23.71 26.22 6.01
N GLU A 174 23.38 26.36 4.72
CA GLU A 174 24.00 27.35 3.83
C GLU A 174 22.97 28.33 3.27
N ASP A 175 22.54 29.31 4.07
CA ASP A 175 22.19 30.65 3.56
C ASP A 175 22.10 31.71 4.69
N ASP A 176 22.97 31.58 5.70
CA ASP A 176 23.29 32.72 6.55
C ASP A 176 24.48 33.47 5.94
N LEU A 177 24.20 34.70 5.47
CA LEU A 177 25.08 35.86 5.59
C LEU A 177 26.32 35.91 4.67
N ASP A 178 26.18 36.33 3.41
CA ASP A 178 27.16 37.26 2.81
C ASP A 178 26.63 38.02 1.58
N ASP A 179 25.95 39.15 1.80
CA ASP A 179 26.12 40.32 0.90
C ASP A 179 25.88 41.64 1.67
N LEU A 180 26.75 41.88 2.65
CA LEU A 180 27.06 43.23 3.12
C LEU A 180 28.34 43.69 2.39
N GLY A 181 28.21 44.01 1.11
CA GLY A 181 29.24 44.67 0.32
C GLY A 181 28.75 45.99 -0.28
N THR A 182 28.85 47.10 0.45
CA THR A 182 28.97 48.43 -0.18
C THR A 182 30.43 48.58 -0.65
N PRO A 183 30.72 48.79 -1.95
CA PRO A 183 30.96 50.14 -2.52
C PRO A 183 30.48 50.25 -4.00
N ASP A 184 30.21 51.40 -4.65
CA ASP A 184 30.79 52.76 -4.70
C ASP A 184 29.72 53.86 -4.64
#